data_AF-A0AA51N9U2-F1
#
_entry.id   AF-A0AA51N9U2-F1
#
_cell.length_a   1.000
_cell.length_b   1.000
_cell.length_c   1.000
_cell.angle_alpha   90.00
_cell.angle_beta   90.00
_cell.angle_gamma   90.00
#
_symmetry.space_group_name_H-M   'P 1'
#
loop_
_entity.id
_entity.type
_entity.pdbx_description
1 polymer ?
#
loop_
_entity_poly.entity_id
_entity_poly.type
_entity_poly.pdbx_seq_one_letter_code
_entity_poly.pdbx_strand_id
1 'polypeptide(L)'
;MFTEAEIAVIIENQEIEKITEALRKDFLEKTAPYFEISNHDFLSLILLSPVVGKAMANNNISFKEEMSLQKKARKLSKGGFFLSKDPVADCMKFLIKKFDQWEDEFYGTINKIFHILFEKETIDKANDTTKSYQIRVMEAPYILVRFISSMFLEREEDILNPGKIRNIEFDKIKSIGMKTGLSELTIFNEFLEAFEVK
;
A
#
# COMPACT_ATOMS: atom_id res chain seq x y z
N MET A 1 2.75 8.34 -3.15
CA MET A 1 1.48 7.70 -3.41
C MET A 1 1.41 7.40 -4.88
N PHE A 2 1.04 6.16 -5.22
CA PHE A 2 0.70 5.82 -6.58
C PHE A 2 -0.31 6.79 -7.17
N THR A 3 -0.23 6.96 -8.47
CA THR A 3 -1.13 7.70 -9.34
C THR A 3 -1.97 6.70 -10.14
N GLU A 4 -3.13 7.14 -10.61
CA GLU A 4 -3.95 6.38 -11.56
C GLU A 4 -3.12 5.79 -12.72
N ALA A 5 -2.21 6.58 -13.30
CA ALA A 5 -1.37 6.13 -14.42
C ALA A 5 -0.43 4.97 -14.03
N GLU A 6 0.14 5.01 -12.83
CA GLU A 6 0.99 3.91 -12.35
C GLU A 6 0.18 2.66 -12.07
N ILE A 7 -1.03 2.79 -11.51
CA ILE A 7 -1.94 1.65 -11.33
C ILE A 7 -2.32 1.04 -12.68
N ALA A 8 -2.59 1.87 -13.69
CA ALA A 8 -2.88 1.42 -15.05
C ALA A 8 -1.73 0.60 -15.63
N VAL A 9 -0.48 1.04 -15.46
CA VAL A 9 0.70 0.30 -15.92
C VAL A 9 0.90 -1.00 -15.15
N ILE A 10 0.71 -0.99 -13.82
CA ILE A 10 0.89 -2.19 -12.99
C ILE A 10 -0.14 -3.28 -13.36
N ILE A 11 -1.41 -2.92 -13.57
CA ILE A 11 -2.47 -3.89 -13.85
C ILE A 11 -2.37 -4.48 -15.27
N GLU A 12 -1.62 -3.87 -16.20
CA GLU A 12 -1.36 -4.44 -17.53
C GLU A 12 -0.54 -5.73 -17.49
N ASN A 13 0.19 -5.98 -16.39
CA ASN A 13 0.84 -7.27 -16.18
C ASN A 13 -0.23 -8.36 -15.94
N GLN A 14 -0.31 -9.34 -16.84
CA GLN A 14 -1.32 -10.40 -16.81
C GLN A 14 -1.34 -11.24 -15.53
N GLU A 15 -0.19 -11.42 -14.87
CA GLU A 15 -0.14 -12.14 -13.60
C GLU A 15 -0.75 -11.30 -12.49
N ILE A 16 -0.45 -9.99 -12.46
CA ILE A 16 -1.02 -9.04 -11.51
C ILE A 16 -2.53 -8.90 -11.72
N GLU A 17 -2.98 -8.84 -12.96
CA GLU A 17 -4.42 -8.80 -13.28
C GLU A 17 -5.14 -10.03 -12.75
N LYS A 18 -4.59 -11.23 -12.96
CA LYS A 18 -5.18 -12.50 -12.51
C LYS A 18 -5.28 -12.58 -10.98
N ILE A 19 -4.22 -12.24 -10.25
CA ILE A 19 -4.26 -12.28 -8.78
C ILE A 19 -5.21 -11.21 -8.21
N THR A 20 -5.29 -10.04 -8.87
CA THR A 20 -6.23 -8.98 -8.51
C THR A 20 -7.67 -9.43 -8.71
N GLU A 21 -7.98 -10.00 -9.88
CA GLU A 21 -9.32 -10.53 -10.20
C GLU A 21 -9.74 -11.64 -9.23
N ALA A 22 -8.81 -12.54 -8.87
CA ALA A 22 -9.08 -13.61 -7.93
C ALA A 22 -9.47 -13.09 -6.54
N LEU A 23 -8.69 -12.16 -5.98
CA LEU A 23 -9.02 -11.54 -4.69
C LEU A 23 -10.29 -10.70 -4.79
N ARG A 24 -10.50 -10.00 -5.92
CA ARG A 24 -11.70 -9.18 -6.17
C ARG A 24 -12.97 -10.03 -6.09
N LYS A 25 -13.01 -11.16 -6.81
CA LYS A 25 -14.17 -12.05 -6.79
C LYS A 25 -14.47 -12.54 -5.38
N ASP A 26 -13.46 -13.06 -4.69
CA ASP A 26 -13.63 -13.60 -3.34
C ASP A 26 -14.13 -12.51 -2.35
N PHE A 27 -13.56 -11.30 -2.45
CA PHE A 27 -13.96 -10.17 -1.62
C PHE A 27 -15.41 -9.73 -1.88
N LEU A 28 -15.80 -9.59 -3.14
CA LEU A 28 -17.14 -9.19 -3.52
C LEU A 28 -18.19 -10.24 -3.14
N GLU A 29 -17.90 -11.53 -3.32
CA GLU A 29 -18.82 -12.61 -2.97
C GLU A 29 -19.07 -12.69 -1.46
N LYS A 30 -18.01 -12.56 -0.63
CA LYS A 30 -18.11 -12.76 0.82
C LYS A 30 -18.45 -11.50 1.61
N THR A 31 -18.10 -10.31 1.11
CA THR A 31 -18.10 -9.07 1.93
C THR A 31 -18.95 -7.96 1.35
N ALA A 32 -18.93 -7.79 0.03
CA ALA A 32 -19.63 -6.70 -0.65
C ALA A 32 -20.45 -7.24 -1.83
N PRO A 33 -21.41 -8.15 -1.58
CA PRO A 33 -22.23 -8.71 -2.65
C PRO A 33 -22.96 -7.56 -3.36
N TYR A 34 -23.03 -7.65 -4.69
CA TYR A 34 -23.62 -6.63 -5.58
C TYR A 34 -22.83 -5.31 -5.71
N PHE A 35 -21.66 -5.17 -5.07
CA PHE A 35 -20.79 -4.02 -5.32
C PHE A 35 -20.02 -4.23 -6.63
N GLU A 36 -20.04 -3.22 -7.49
CA GLU A 36 -19.32 -3.23 -8.76
C GLU A 36 -18.04 -2.39 -8.67
N ILE A 37 -16.90 -3.01 -8.96
CA ILE A 37 -15.59 -2.36 -8.98
C ILE A 37 -14.72 -3.00 -10.06
N SER A 38 -13.99 -2.17 -10.79
CA SER A 38 -13.03 -2.61 -11.81
C SER A 38 -11.78 -3.23 -11.18
N ASN A 39 -11.00 -4.00 -11.94
CA ASN A 39 -9.70 -4.51 -11.45
C ASN A 39 -8.70 -3.38 -11.17
N HIS A 40 -8.75 -2.30 -11.94
CA HIS A 40 -7.93 -1.11 -11.68
C HIS A 40 -8.24 -0.54 -10.30
N ASP A 41 -9.50 -0.23 -10.03
CA ASP A 41 -9.92 0.36 -8.76
C ASP A 41 -9.75 -0.63 -7.59
N PHE A 42 -9.92 -1.93 -7.84
CA PHE A 42 -9.69 -2.94 -6.82
C PHE A 42 -8.20 -3.12 -6.51
N LEU A 43 -7.31 -3.05 -7.51
CA LEU A 43 -5.86 -2.98 -7.28
C LEU A 43 -5.48 -1.75 -6.46
N SER A 44 -6.09 -0.60 -6.74
CA SER A 44 -5.93 0.61 -5.93
C SER A 44 -6.33 0.39 -4.48
N LEU A 45 -7.43 -0.34 -4.22
CA LEU A 45 -7.83 -0.72 -2.87
C LEU A 45 -6.81 -1.68 -2.21
N ILE A 46 -6.29 -2.67 -2.97
CA ILE A 46 -5.24 -3.58 -2.49
C ILE A 46 -4.03 -2.78 -2.01
N LEU A 47 -3.52 -1.88 -2.85
CA LEU A 47 -2.32 -1.07 -2.54
C LEU A 47 -2.58 0.00 -1.46
N LEU A 48 -3.84 0.36 -1.20
CA LEU A 48 -4.24 1.26 -0.11
C LEU A 48 -4.39 0.53 1.23
N SER A 49 -4.55 -0.80 1.24
CA SER A 49 -4.77 -1.59 2.46
C SER A 49 -3.68 -1.46 3.54
N PRO A 50 -2.38 -1.23 3.24
CA PRO A 50 -1.38 -0.90 4.26
C PRO A 50 -1.69 0.41 5.00
N VAL A 51 -2.19 1.41 4.28
CA VAL A 51 -2.57 2.70 4.86
C VAL A 51 -3.79 2.53 5.77
N VAL A 52 -4.75 1.70 5.35
CA VAL A 52 -5.91 1.31 6.18
C VAL A 52 -5.43 0.59 7.44
N GLY A 53 -4.54 -0.39 7.31
CA GLY A 53 -3.99 -1.14 8.44
C GLY A 53 -3.24 -0.25 9.43
N LYS A 54 -2.46 0.74 8.94
CA LYS A 54 -1.80 1.75 9.79
C LYS A 54 -2.83 2.60 10.55
N ALA A 55 -3.86 3.09 9.87
CA ALA A 55 -4.94 3.87 10.51
C ALA A 55 -5.73 3.03 11.53
N MET A 56 -5.84 1.72 11.29
CA MET A 56 -6.49 0.75 12.20
C MET A 56 -5.57 0.29 13.35
N ALA A 57 -4.33 0.77 13.47
CA ALA A 57 -3.38 0.28 14.49
C ALA A 57 -3.92 0.38 15.93
N ASN A 58 -4.81 1.34 16.20
CA ASN A 58 -5.46 1.53 17.51
C ASN A 58 -6.90 0.97 17.57
N ASN A 59 -7.29 0.09 16.63
CA ASN A 59 -8.66 -0.41 16.45
C ASN A 59 -9.73 0.70 16.27
N ASN A 60 -9.30 1.90 15.89
CA ASN A 60 -10.18 3.04 15.65
C ASN A 60 -9.53 3.97 14.63
N ILE A 61 -10.31 4.39 13.63
CA ILE A 61 -9.90 5.37 12.63
C ILE A 61 -10.48 6.72 13.06
N SER A 62 -9.62 7.69 13.35
CA SER A 62 -10.05 9.06 13.61
C SER A 62 -10.63 9.72 12.35
N PHE A 63 -11.47 10.73 12.52
CA PHE A 63 -12.02 11.51 11.40
C PHE A 63 -10.94 12.07 10.46
N LYS A 64 -9.77 12.45 10.99
CA LYS A 64 -8.64 12.93 10.18
C LYS A 64 -8.03 11.82 9.32
N GLU A 65 -7.86 10.63 9.89
CA GLU A 65 -7.37 9.45 9.16
C GLU A 65 -8.37 9.00 8.09
N GLU A 66 -9.67 8.99 8.42
CA GLU A 66 -10.73 8.69 7.44
C GLU A 66 -10.71 9.70 6.28
N MET A 67 -10.59 11.00 6.57
CA MET A 67 -10.47 12.02 5.52
C MET A 67 -9.19 11.85 4.69
N SER A 68 -8.06 11.47 5.30
CA SER A 68 -6.82 11.17 4.55
C SER A 68 -7.02 9.96 3.65
N LEU A 69 -7.56 8.86 4.16
CA LEU A 69 -7.86 7.64 3.40
C LEU A 69 -8.80 7.93 2.20
N GLN A 70 -9.86 8.71 2.41
CA GLN A 70 -10.78 9.12 1.34
C GLN A 70 -10.06 9.93 0.24
N LYS A 71 -9.16 10.84 0.62
CA LYS A 71 -8.35 11.61 -0.34
C LYS A 71 -7.37 10.72 -1.10
N LYS A 72 -6.77 9.74 -0.42
CA LYS A 72 -5.84 8.77 -1.02
C LYS A 72 -6.56 7.85 -2.00
N ALA A 73 -7.72 7.29 -1.62
CA ALA A 73 -8.57 6.46 -2.49
C ALA A 73 -8.92 7.17 -3.81
N ARG A 74 -9.40 8.42 -3.74
CA ARG A 74 -9.79 9.21 -4.93
C ARG A 74 -8.66 9.52 -5.90
N LYS A 75 -7.42 9.60 -5.41
CA LYS A 75 -6.24 9.84 -6.25
C LYS A 75 -5.78 8.57 -7.00
N LEU A 76 -6.16 7.41 -6.50
CA LEU A 76 -5.83 6.09 -7.07
C LEU A 76 -6.94 5.53 -7.95
N SER A 77 -8.17 6.00 -7.80
CA SER A 77 -9.27 5.55 -8.64
C SER A 77 -9.09 6.06 -10.07
N LYS A 78 -9.56 5.27 -11.03
CA LYS A 78 -9.67 5.65 -12.43
C LYS A 78 -10.67 6.81 -12.51
N GLY A 79 -10.21 8.06 -12.67
CA GLY A 79 -10.98 9.27 -12.33
C GLY A 79 -12.38 9.43 -12.96
N GLY A 80 -13.08 10.52 -12.60
CA GLY A 80 -14.37 10.91 -13.22
C GLY A 80 -15.58 10.93 -12.29
N PHE A 81 -15.40 10.61 -11.00
CA PHE A 81 -16.49 10.53 -10.02
C PHE A 81 -16.78 11.87 -9.31
N PHE A 82 -16.88 12.99 -10.05
CA PHE A 82 -17.12 14.31 -9.43
C PHE A 82 -18.52 14.44 -8.81
N LEU A 83 -19.50 13.68 -9.33
CA LEU A 83 -20.90 13.66 -8.88
C LEU A 83 -21.35 12.31 -8.31
N SER A 84 -20.65 11.23 -8.63
CA SER A 84 -20.90 9.86 -8.15
C SER A 84 -19.94 9.49 -7.02
N LYS A 85 -20.27 8.45 -6.26
CA LYS A 85 -19.35 7.93 -5.25
C LYS A 85 -18.16 7.30 -5.94
N ASP A 86 -16.97 7.66 -5.49
CA ASP A 86 -15.71 7.04 -5.91
C ASP A 86 -15.70 5.54 -5.51
N PRO A 87 -15.46 4.61 -6.45
CA PRO A 87 -15.61 3.19 -6.20
C PRO A 87 -14.58 2.66 -5.22
N VAL A 88 -13.34 3.15 -5.24
CA VAL A 88 -12.29 2.76 -4.29
C VAL A 88 -12.69 3.21 -2.88
N ALA A 89 -13.11 4.48 -2.76
CA ALA A 89 -13.48 5.08 -1.49
C ALA A 89 -14.74 4.48 -0.86
N ASP A 90 -15.71 4.05 -1.68
CA ASP A 90 -16.92 3.37 -1.20
C ASP A 90 -16.62 1.90 -0.87
N CYS A 91 -15.85 1.19 -1.70
CA CYS A 91 -15.42 -0.18 -1.45
C CYS A 91 -14.59 -0.31 -0.17
N MET A 92 -13.71 0.66 0.08
CA MET A 92 -12.88 0.73 1.28
C MET A 92 -13.68 0.66 2.59
N LYS A 93 -14.94 1.12 2.61
CA LYS A 93 -15.79 1.00 3.80
C LYS A 93 -16.09 -0.45 4.17
N PHE A 94 -16.23 -1.32 3.16
CA PHE A 94 -16.40 -2.75 3.40
C PHE A 94 -15.12 -3.37 3.94
N LEU A 95 -13.98 -3.00 3.38
CA LEU A 95 -12.67 -3.44 3.86
C LEU A 95 -12.45 -3.02 5.32
N ILE A 96 -12.66 -1.75 5.67
CA ILE A 96 -12.50 -1.25 7.06
C ILE A 96 -13.37 -2.05 8.05
N LYS A 97 -14.63 -2.33 7.70
CA LYS A 97 -15.56 -3.08 8.56
C LYS A 97 -15.14 -4.52 8.84
N LYS A 98 -14.37 -5.11 7.94
CA LYS A 98 -13.96 -6.53 7.99
C LYS A 98 -12.43 -6.67 7.87
N PHE A 99 -11.68 -5.66 8.29
CA PHE A 99 -10.24 -5.59 8.01
C PHE A 99 -9.49 -6.79 8.56
N ASP A 100 -9.78 -7.18 9.81
CA ASP A 100 -9.15 -8.34 10.46
C ASP A 100 -9.37 -9.66 9.70
N GLN A 101 -10.41 -9.77 8.87
CA GLN A 101 -10.72 -10.96 8.07
C GLN A 101 -10.03 -10.97 6.70
N TRP A 102 -9.53 -9.81 6.26
CA TRP A 102 -8.99 -9.61 4.92
C TRP A 102 -7.54 -9.13 4.92
N GLU A 103 -7.01 -8.75 6.08
CA GLU A 103 -5.67 -8.20 6.22
C GLU A 103 -4.63 -9.12 5.57
N ASP A 104 -4.68 -10.42 5.88
CA ASP A 104 -3.68 -11.38 5.43
C ASP A 104 -3.81 -11.67 3.93
N GLU A 105 -5.02 -11.73 3.40
CA GLU A 105 -5.30 -11.94 1.97
C GLU A 105 -4.85 -10.73 1.14
N PHE A 106 -5.13 -9.52 1.62
CA PHE A 106 -4.69 -8.29 0.97
C PHE A 106 -3.18 -8.16 1.01
N TYR A 107 -2.54 -8.36 2.17
CA TYR A 107 -1.08 -8.25 2.28
C TYR A 107 -0.35 -9.38 1.56
N GLY A 108 -0.88 -10.60 1.59
CA GLY A 108 -0.37 -11.70 0.79
C GLY A 108 -0.46 -11.44 -0.71
N THR A 109 -1.49 -10.71 -1.16
CA THR A 109 -1.61 -10.28 -2.56
C THR A 109 -0.60 -9.19 -2.90
N ILE A 110 -0.37 -8.22 -1.99
CA ILE A 110 0.71 -7.24 -2.13
C ILE A 110 2.08 -7.94 -2.24
N ASN A 111 2.34 -8.97 -1.43
CA ASN A 111 3.59 -9.73 -1.49
C ASN A 111 3.79 -10.41 -2.86
N LYS A 112 2.72 -11.02 -3.42
CA LYS A 112 2.78 -11.57 -4.79
C LYS A 112 3.07 -10.49 -5.83
N ILE A 113 2.39 -9.35 -5.74
CA ILE A 113 2.62 -8.21 -6.64
C ILE A 113 4.07 -7.73 -6.53
N PHE A 114 4.59 -7.64 -5.30
CA PHE A 114 5.98 -7.25 -5.03
C PHE A 114 6.96 -8.17 -5.77
N HIS A 115 6.84 -9.48 -5.63
CA HIS A 115 7.74 -10.41 -6.33
C HIS A 115 7.59 -10.42 -7.86
N ILE A 116 6.43 -10.02 -8.40
CA ILE A 116 6.24 -9.87 -9.86
C ILE A 116 6.88 -8.57 -10.36
N LEU A 117 6.77 -7.48 -9.60
CA LEU A 117 7.28 -6.16 -10.01
C LEU A 117 8.78 -6.00 -9.81
N PHE A 118 9.37 -6.69 -8.84
CA PHE A 118 10.76 -6.50 -8.44
C PHE A 118 11.62 -7.70 -8.84
N GLU A 119 12.39 -7.52 -9.91
CA GLU A 119 13.41 -8.48 -10.32
C GLU A 119 14.54 -8.58 -9.29
N LYS A 120 15.29 -9.69 -9.36
CA LYS A 120 16.42 -9.95 -8.46
C LYS A 120 17.42 -8.79 -8.39
N GLU A 121 17.76 -8.16 -9.51
CA GLU A 121 18.69 -7.02 -9.51
C GLU A 121 18.17 -5.84 -8.68
N THR A 122 16.86 -5.59 -8.70
CA THR A 122 16.25 -4.53 -7.88
C THR A 122 16.35 -4.88 -6.39
N ILE A 123 16.09 -6.14 -6.04
CA ILE A 123 16.20 -6.64 -4.67
C ILE A 123 17.66 -6.55 -4.19
N ASP A 124 18.61 -6.95 -5.03
CA ASP A 124 20.04 -6.90 -4.71
C ASP A 124 20.49 -5.45 -4.46
N LYS A 125 20.08 -4.49 -5.31
CA LYS A 125 20.35 -3.06 -5.11
C LYS A 125 19.70 -2.50 -3.83
N ALA A 126 18.48 -2.91 -3.53
CA ALA A 126 17.79 -2.54 -2.30
C ALA A 126 18.45 -3.10 -1.03
N ASN A 127 19.31 -4.11 -1.18
CA ASN A 127 20.05 -4.76 -0.10
C ASN A 127 21.53 -4.33 0.00
N ASP A 128 22.11 -3.71 -1.04
CA ASP A 128 23.49 -3.24 -1.04
C ASP A 128 23.71 -2.10 -0.04
N THR A 129 24.45 -2.33 1.04
CA THR A 129 24.73 -1.34 2.11
C THR A 129 26.03 -0.54 1.91
N THR A 130 26.61 -0.54 0.72
CA THR A 130 27.89 0.16 0.46
C THR A 130 27.77 1.69 0.51
N LYS A 131 26.56 2.22 0.33
CA LYS A 131 26.25 3.66 0.36
C LYS A 131 25.30 3.99 1.51
N SER A 132 25.32 5.24 1.97
CA SER A 132 24.38 5.74 2.97
C SER A 132 22.92 5.62 2.49
N TYR A 133 22.00 5.34 3.41
CA TYR A 133 20.55 5.24 3.18
C TYR A 133 20.01 6.28 2.19
N GLN A 134 20.35 7.56 2.39
CA GLN A 134 19.82 8.65 1.56
C GLN A 134 20.22 8.51 0.09
N ILE A 135 21.47 8.16 -0.19
CA ILE A 135 21.95 7.94 -1.56
C ILE A 135 21.26 6.71 -2.17
N ARG A 136 21.07 5.64 -1.37
CA ARG A 136 20.39 4.43 -1.84
C ARG A 136 18.94 4.67 -2.19
N VAL A 137 18.21 5.47 -1.40
CA VAL A 137 16.83 5.87 -1.72
C VAL A 137 16.78 6.65 -3.03
N MET A 138 17.75 7.52 -3.29
CA MET A 138 17.81 8.31 -4.54
C MET A 138 18.19 7.46 -5.76
N GLU A 139 18.93 6.37 -5.58
CA GLU A 139 19.34 5.45 -6.65
C GLU A 139 18.39 4.24 -6.80
N ALA A 140 17.49 4.02 -5.84
CA ALA A 140 16.55 2.91 -5.84
C ALA A 140 15.58 3.01 -7.02
N PRO A 141 15.11 1.87 -7.56
CA PRO A 141 14.11 1.87 -8.60
C PRO A 141 12.87 2.66 -8.16
N TYR A 142 12.41 3.55 -9.06
CA TYR A 142 11.31 4.46 -8.79
C TYR A 142 10.09 3.76 -8.19
N ILE A 143 9.71 2.60 -8.74
CA ILE A 143 8.56 1.82 -8.28
C ILE A 143 8.71 1.31 -6.83
N LEU A 144 9.94 1.03 -6.37
CA LEU A 144 10.21 0.63 -4.98
C LEU A 144 9.98 1.78 -4.01
N VAL A 145 10.54 2.95 -4.33
CA VAL A 145 10.33 4.18 -3.55
C VAL A 145 8.85 4.52 -3.49
N ARG A 146 8.13 4.36 -4.61
CA ARG A 146 6.67 4.56 -4.64
C ARG A 146 5.94 3.55 -3.77
N PHE A 147 6.34 2.27 -3.73
CA PHE A 147 5.76 1.26 -2.84
C PHE A 147 5.85 1.70 -1.37
N ILE A 148 7.05 1.98 -0.88
CA ILE A 148 7.31 2.34 0.53
C ILE A 148 6.58 3.65 0.88
N SER A 149 6.79 4.70 0.09
CA SER A 149 6.22 6.02 0.35
C SER A 149 4.69 6.03 0.32
N SER A 150 4.08 5.27 -0.60
CA SER A 150 2.61 5.23 -0.71
C SER A 150 1.94 4.56 0.48
N MET A 151 2.57 3.51 1.00
CA MET A 151 2.01 2.67 2.07
C MET A 151 2.16 3.31 3.44
N PHE A 152 3.27 4.00 3.69
CA PHE A 152 3.64 4.39 5.06
C PHE A 152 3.65 5.90 5.30
N LEU A 153 3.81 6.72 4.26
CA LEU A 153 3.97 8.17 4.40
C LEU A 153 2.73 8.97 3.97
N GLU A 154 2.55 10.13 4.59
CA GLU A 154 1.58 11.12 4.15
C GLU A 154 2.11 11.92 2.95
N ARG A 155 3.40 12.24 2.95
CA ARG A 155 4.12 12.89 1.86
C ARG A 155 5.35 12.07 1.49
N GLU A 156 5.57 11.90 0.19
CA GLU A 156 6.63 11.03 -0.32
C GLU A 156 8.03 11.60 -0.11
N GLU A 157 8.12 12.93 -0.13
CA GLU A 157 9.32 13.70 0.18
C GLU A 157 9.87 13.45 1.59
N ASP A 158 9.02 12.93 2.49
CA ASP A 158 9.43 12.58 3.86
C ASP A 158 10.18 11.23 3.92
N ILE A 159 10.36 10.48 2.82
CA ILE A 159 11.01 9.16 2.88
C ILE A 159 12.43 9.20 3.46
N LEU A 160 13.18 10.27 3.19
CA LEU A 160 14.54 10.45 3.70
C LEU A 160 14.57 10.79 5.20
N ASN A 161 13.47 11.31 5.73
CA ASN A 161 13.33 11.70 7.13
C ASN A 161 11.85 11.66 7.52
N PRO A 162 11.32 10.47 7.85
CA PRO A 162 9.88 10.27 8.01
C PRO A 162 9.33 10.83 9.33
N GLY A 163 10.21 11.38 10.19
CA GLY A 163 9.85 12.12 11.38
C GLY A 163 9.40 11.22 12.53
N LYS A 164 8.39 11.69 13.27
CA LYS A 164 7.95 11.11 14.54
C LYS A 164 6.77 10.17 14.36
N ILE A 165 6.78 9.03 15.03
CA ILE A 165 5.71 8.03 14.99
C ILE A 165 5.42 7.47 16.38
N ARG A 166 4.16 7.08 16.65
CA ARG A 166 3.81 6.39 17.90
C ARG A 166 4.25 4.93 17.85
N ASN A 167 4.65 4.37 19.00
CA ASN A 167 5.10 2.97 19.06
C ASN A 167 4.09 1.96 18.44
N ILE A 168 2.80 2.12 18.70
CA ILE A 168 1.76 1.22 18.16
C ILE A 168 1.63 1.27 16.62
N GLU A 169 1.80 2.46 16.03
CA GLU A 169 1.78 2.62 14.57
C GLU A 169 3.07 2.04 13.97
N PHE A 170 4.20 2.25 14.65
CA PHE A 170 5.49 1.70 14.24
C PHE A 170 5.49 0.16 14.22
N ASP A 171 4.95 -0.47 15.27
CA ASP A 171 4.78 -1.93 15.33
C ASP A 171 3.84 -2.44 14.24
N LYS A 172 2.78 -1.69 13.91
CA LYS A 172 1.91 -2.03 12.79
C LYS A 172 2.63 -1.92 11.45
N ILE A 173 3.44 -0.88 11.22
CA ILE A 173 4.25 -0.75 10.00
C ILE A 173 5.23 -1.94 9.86
N LYS A 174 5.90 -2.32 10.94
CA LYS A 174 6.76 -3.52 10.95
C LYS A 174 5.98 -4.78 10.57
N SER A 175 4.83 -5.00 11.19
CA SER A 175 3.97 -6.15 10.89
C SER A 175 3.51 -6.15 9.43
N ILE A 176 3.16 -4.98 8.87
CA ILE A 176 2.79 -4.86 7.46
C ILE A 176 3.99 -5.25 6.60
N GLY A 177 5.18 -4.68 6.87
CA GLY A 177 6.39 -4.96 6.11
C GLY A 177 6.77 -6.44 6.09
N MET A 178 6.54 -7.16 7.19
CA MET A 178 6.71 -8.61 7.25
C MET A 178 5.71 -9.36 6.35
N LYS A 179 4.42 -8.99 6.40
CA LYS A 179 3.37 -9.66 5.63
C LYS A 179 3.42 -9.34 4.13
N THR A 180 3.95 -8.18 3.75
CA THR A 180 4.08 -7.74 2.35
C THR A 180 5.43 -8.11 1.72
N GLY A 181 6.36 -8.71 2.47
CA GLY A 181 7.71 -9.06 1.99
C GLY A 181 8.72 -7.91 2.02
N LEU A 182 8.30 -6.68 2.35
CA LEU A 182 9.19 -5.52 2.39
C LEU A 182 10.30 -5.63 3.44
N SER A 183 10.08 -6.37 4.53
CA SER A 183 11.10 -6.59 5.57
C SER A 183 12.34 -7.33 5.08
N GLU A 184 12.26 -8.00 3.94
CA GLU A 184 13.41 -8.65 3.28
C GLU A 184 14.38 -7.62 2.68
N LEU A 185 13.94 -6.37 2.52
CA LEU A 185 14.74 -5.29 1.95
C LEU A 185 15.44 -4.48 3.02
N THR A 186 16.76 -4.37 2.90
CA THR A 186 17.59 -3.58 3.81
C THR A 186 17.19 -2.10 3.77
N ILE A 187 16.87 -1.56 2.59
CA ILE A 187 16.38 -0.17 2.45
C ILE A 187 15.07 0.09 3.21
N PHE A 188 14.21 -0.93 3.35
CA PHE A 188 12.99 -0.80 4.14
C PHE A 188 13.29 -0.85 5.64
N ASN A 189 14.23 -1.70 6.06
CA ASN A 189 14.65 -1.75 7.46
C ASN A 189 15.31 -0.43 7.90
N GLU A 190 16.15 0.16 7.05
CA GLU A 190 16.71 1.51 7.31
C GLU A 190 15.65 2.60 7.30
N PHE A 191 14.64 2.49 6.43
CA PHE A 191 13.47 3.37 6.47
C PHE A 191 12.74 3.30 7.82
N LEU A 192 12.61 2.12 8.41
CA LEU A 192 12.05 1.96 9.75
C LEU A 192 12.95 2.61 10.81
N GLU A 193 14.26 2.43 10.72
CA GLU A 193 15.24 3.02 11.65
C GLU A 193 15.29 4.55 11.56
N ALA A 194 14.89 5.14 10.43
CA ALA A 194 14.84 6.59 10.24
C ALA A 194 13.70 7.29 11.01
N PHE A 195 12.74 6.54 11.59
CA PHE A 195 11.69 7.10 12.43
C PHE A 195 12.16 7.42 13.86
N GLU A 196 11.69 8.54 14.40
CA GLU A 196 11.79 8.85 15.84
C GLU A 196 10.54 8.30 16.57
N VAL A 197 10.68 7.13 17.20
CA VAL A 197 9.59 6.46 17.92
C VAL A 197 9.31 7.16 19.25
N LYS A 198 8.04 7.46 19.50
CA LYS A 198 7.51 8.08 20.72
C LYS A 198 6.62 7.15 21.52
#